data_AF-A0A2S8B6N4-F1
#
_entry.id   AF-A0A2S8B6N4-F1
#
_cell.length_a   1.000
_cell.length_b   1.000
_cell.length_c   1.000
_cell.angle_alpha   90.00
_cell.angle_beta   90.00
_cell.angle_gamma   90.00
#
_symmetry.space_group_name_H-M   'P 1'
#
loop_
_entity.id
_entity.type
_entity.pdbx_description
1 polymer ?
#
loop_
_entity_poly.entity_id
_entity_poly.type
_entity_poly.pdbx_seq_one_letter_code
_entity_poly.pdbx_strand_id
1 'polypeptide(L)'
;MALRAAAMLMLAGAAMPAAAADKAAGWHNWADRGERIVLAVRAVNPDQLESACNGVTGTVIGQGFQFPYWGQQLIGVCRVYGRLFAHLADGNTTLAAKKSECKELKQVRGNLAKATDVAEEPRALPVAQTLVVLMDAMRDVYCP
;
A
#
# COMPACT_ATOMS: atom_id res chain seq x y z
N MET A 1 62.48 8.74 -23.93
CA MET A 1 61.47 7.84 -24.54
C MET A 1 60.86 6.99 -23.43
N ALA A 2 59.57 6.80 -23.26
CA ALA A 2 58.36 7.49 -23.69
C ALA A 2 57.29 7.00 -22.70
N LEU A 3 56.56 7.94 -22.07
CA LEU A 3 55.35 7.64 -21.32
C LEU A 3 54.37 6.90 -22.23
N ARG A 4 53.74 5.84 -21.74
CA ARG A 4 52.32 5.58 -22.06
C ARG A 4 51.60 5.05 -20.83
N ALA A 5 50.84 5.98 -20.24
CA ALA A 5 49.77 5.72 -19.31
C ALA A 5 48.73 4.79 -19.94
N ALA A 6 48.39 3.71 -19.26
CA ALA A 6 47.13 3.01 -19.47
C ALA A 6 46.17 3.47 -18.36
N ALA A 7 45.68 4.70 -18.52
CA ALA A 7 44.57 5.21 -17.76
C ALA A 7 43.26 4.66 -18.36
N MET A 8 42.37 4.24 -17.45
CA MET A 8 40.92 4.22 -17.61
C MET A 8 40.30 3.30 -18.66
N LEU A 9 39.98 2.08 -18.22
CA LEU A 9 38.72 1.40 -18.58
C LEU A 9 37.95 1.09 -17.28
N MET A 10 37.60 2.17 -16.57
CA MET A 10 36.59 2.17 -15.50
C MET A 10 35.30 2.72 -16.10
N LEU A 11 34.67 1.98 -17.01
CA LEU A 11 33.33 2.31 -17.46
C LEU A 11 32.44 1.07 -17.59
N ALA A 12 31.27 1.21 -16.97
CA ALA A 12 30.02 0.52 -17.28
C ALA A 12 29.76 -0.84 -16.61
N GLY A 13 30.34 -1.10 -15.44
CA GLY A 13 29.95 -2.20 -14.56
C GLY A 13 29.59 -1.74 -13.15
N ALA A 14 29.17 -0.50 -12.96
CA ALA A 14 28.60 -0.11 -11.67
C ALA A 14 27.30 -0.89 -11.53
N ALA A 15 27.31 -1.93 -10.68
CA ALA A 15 26.12 -2.57 -10.18
C ALA A 15 25.23 -1.47 -9.59
N MET A 16 24.29 -0.94 -10.39
CA MET A 16 23.09 -0.34 -9.83
C MET A 16 22.51 -1.45 -8.95
N PRO A 17 22.46 -1.26 -7.63
CA PRO A 17 22.17 -2.34 -6.71
C PRO A 17 20.74 -2.74 -7.00
N ALA A 18 20.51 -3.96 -7.48
CA ALA A 18 19.18 -4.42 -7.86
C ALA A 18 18.13 -4.16 -6.76
N ALA A 19 18.55 -4.12 -5.49
CA ALA A 19 17.76 -3.68 -4.34
C ALA A 19 17.16 -2.26 -4.43
N ALA A 20 17.85 -1.27 -5.01
CA ALA A 20 17.33 0.10 -5.16
C ALA A 20 16.28 0.19 -6.29
N ALA A 21 16.51 -0.51 -7.40
CA ALA A 21 15.53 -0.62 -8.48
C ALA A 21 14.28 -1.40 -8.03
N ASP A 22 14.47 -2.49 -7.28
CA ASP A 22 13.39 -3.29 -6.69
C ASP A 22 12.58 -2.46 -5.68
N LYS A 23 13.22 -1.60 -4.89
CA LYS A 23 12.55 -0.67 -3.97
C LYS A 23 11.68 0.32 -4.74
N ALA A 24 12.22 0.98 -5.77
CA ALA A 24 11.47 1.95 -6.57
C ALA A 24 10.29 1.28 -7.29
N ALA A 25 10.50 0.13 -7.93
CA ALA A 25 9.44 -0.66 -8.55
C ALA A 25 8.40 -1.13 -7.53
N GLY A 26 8.84 -1.51 -6.33
CA GLY A 26 7.96 -1.89 -5.23
C GLY A 26 7.03 -0.75 -4.82
N TRP A 27 7.57 0.44 -4.62
CA TRP A 27 6.77 1.63 -4.30
C TRP A 27 5.86 2.08 -5.44
N HIS A 28 6.31 1.99 -6.69
CA HIS A 28 5.47 2.29 -7.84
C HIS A 28 4.23 1.37 -7.90
N ASN A 29 4.45 0.05 -7.79
CA ASN A 29 3.37 -0.94 -7.72
C ASN A 29 2.47 -0.74 -6.50
N TRP A 30 3.04 -0.32 -5.37
CA TRP A 30 2.29 0.03 -4.17
C TRP A 30 1.33 1.19 -4.44
N ALA A 31 1.81 2.26 -5.07
CA ALA A 31 1.02 3.45 -5.38
C ALA A 31 -0.10 3.12 -6.37
N ASP A 32 0.22 2.44 -7.48
CA ASP A 32 -0.77 2.03 -8.49
C ASP A 32 -1.88 1.17 -7.89
N ARG A 33 -1.50 0.25 -7.00
CA ARG A 33 -2.48 -0.59 -6.32
C ARG A 33 -3.31 0.21 -5.32
N GLY A 34 -2.68 1.07 -4.53
CA GLY A 34 -3.38 1.94 -3.60
C GLY A 34 -4.40 2.85 -4.30
N GLU A 35 -4.07 3.39 -5.49
CA GLU A 35 -5.01 4.16 -6.32
C GLU A 35 -6.20 3.32 -6.80
N ARG A 36 -5.97 2.07 -7.25
CA ARG A 36 -7.07 1.16 -7.62
C ARG A 36 -7.98 0.85 -6.42
N ILE A 37 -7.41 0.65 -5.24
CA ILE A 37 -8.17 0.47 -3.99
C ILE A 37 -8.98 1.73 -3.67
N VAL A 38 -8.39 2.91 -3.75
CA VAL A 38 -9.08 4.20 -3.55
C VAL A 38 -10.28 4.33 -4.48
N LEU A 39 -10.11 4.01 -5.77
CA LEU A 39 -11.19 4.04 -6.75
C LEU A 39 -12.31 3.05 -6.40
N ALA A 40 -11.97 1.81 -6.07
CA ALA A 40 -12.95 0.78 -5.70
C ALA A 40 -13.74 1.17 -4.43
N VAL A 41 -13.05 1.73 -3.42
CA VAL A 41 -13.68 2.17 -2.17
C VAL A 41 -14.62 3.35 -2.43
N ARG A 42 -14.20 4.34 -3.20
CA ARG A 42 -15.05 5.49 -3.56
C ARG A 42 -16.29 5.09 -4.35
N ALA A 43 -16.15 4.10 -5.22
CA ALA A 43 -17.25 3.56 -6.01
C ALA A 43 -18.15 2.60 -5.22
N VAL A 44 -17.77 2.21 -3.99
CA VAL A 44 -18.42 1.15 -3.21
C VAL A 44 -18.58 -0.11 -4.07
N ASN A 45 -17.50 -0.52 -4.74
CA ASN A 45 -17.49 -1.62 -5.71
C ASN A 45 -16.68 -2.81 -5.18
N PRO A 46 -17.34 -3.90 -4.71
CA PRO A 46 -16.66 -5.07 -4.15
C PRO A 46 -15.79 -5.82 -5.15
N ASP A 47 -16.25 -6.02 -6.39
CA ASP A 47 -15.50 -6.76 -7.41
C ASP A 47 -14.22 -6.01 -7.79
N GLN A 48 -14.31 -4.68 -7.93
CA GLN A 48 -13.15 -3.85 -8.20
C GLN A 48 -12.17 -3.84 -7.02
N LEU A 49 -12.68 -3.87 -5.79
CA LEU A 49 -11.86 -3.96 -4.59
C LEU A 49 -11.13 -5.30 -4.52
N GLU A 50 -11.82 -6.41 -4.76
CA GLU A 50 -11.23 -7.74 -4.80
C GLU A 50 -10.11 -7.81 -5.85
N SER A 51 -10.38 -7.32 -7.06
CA SER A 51 -9.38 -7.23 -8.14
C SER A 51 -8.16 -6.41 -7.72
N ALA A 52 -8.36 -5.25 -7.10
CA ALA A 52 -7.26 -4.39 -6.65
C ALA A 52 -6.45 -5.04 -5.50
N CYS A 53 -7.12 -5.79 -4.64
CA CYS A 53 -6.54 -6.47 -3.48
C CYS A 53 -5.89 -7.81 -3.80
N ASN A 54 -6.11 -8.35 -5.00
CA ASN A 54 -5.47 -9.57 -5.44
C ASN A 54 -3.93 -9.41 -5.45
N GLY A 55 -3.24 -10.37 -4.83
CA GLY A 55 -1.78 -10.38 -4.69
C GLY A 55 -1.23 -9.38 -3.66
N VAL A 56 -2.07 -8.80 -2.80
CA VAL A 56 -1.63 -8.02 -1.63
C VAL A 56 -1.29 -8.99 -0.50
N THR A 57 -0.12 -9.61 -0.58
CA THR A 57 0.25 -10.71 0.32
C THR A 57 1.60 -10.53 1.01
N GLY A 58 2.44 -9.60 0.54
CA GLY A 58 3.82 -9.47 1.00
C GLY A 58 4.13 -8.15 1.68
N THR A 59 4.78 -8.23 2.83
CA THR A 59 5.54 -7.10 3.41
C THR A 59 6.87 -6.90 2.69
N VAL A 60 7.31 -7.91 1.91
CA VAL A 60 8.57 -7.98 1.18
C VAL A 60 8.31 -8.06 -0.33
N ILE A 61 9.05 -7.26 -1.13
CA ILE A 61 9.04 -7.29 -2.60
C ILE A 61 10.46 -7.65 -3.11
N GLY A 62 10.53 -8.49 -4.14
CA GLY A 62 11.75 -8.75 -4.89
C GLY A 62 12.90 -9.28 -4.02
N GLN A 63 14.12 -8.75 -4.21
CA GLN A 63 15.35 -9.14 -3.51
C GLN A 63 15.42 -8.75 -2.01
N GLY A 64 14.30 -8.80 -1.29
CA GLY A 64 14.28 -8.61 0.17
C GLY A 64 13.97 -7.18 0.63
N PHE A 65 13.48 -6.29 -0.23
CA PHE A 65 12.97 -4.99 0.21
C PHE A 65 11.70 -5.20 1.03
N GLN A 66 11.71 -4.77 2.30
CA GLN A 66 10.54 -4.78 3.15
C GLN A 66 9.96 -3.37 3.27
N PHE A 67 8.65 -3.23 3.03
CA PHE A 67 7.97 -1.95 3.25
C PHE A 67 8.04 -1.54 4.72
N PRO A 68 8.10 -0.23 5.01
CA PRO A 68 7.85 0.26 6.34
C PRO A 68 6.44 -0.16 6.79
N TYR A 69 6.23 -0.17 8.11
CA TYR A 69 5.01 -0.69 8.70
C TYR A 69 3.72 -0.07 8.13
N TRP A 70 3.72 1.23 7.83
CA TRP A 70 2.56 1.90 7.21
C TRP A 70 2.33 1.44 5.76
N GLY A 71 3.40 1.16 4.99
CA GLY A 71 3.29 0.64 3.62
C GLY A 71 2.72 -0.78 3.58
N GLN A 72 2.97 -1.58 4.62
CA GLN A 72 2.37 -2.91 4.77
C GLN A 72 0.84 -2.86 4.97
N GLN A 73 0.26 -1.70 5.30
CA GLN A 73 -1.15 -1.58 5.66
C GLN A 73 -2.12 -1.71 4.49
N LEU A 74 -1.68 -1.75 3.23
CA LEU A 74 -2.59 -2.11 2.13
C LEU A 74 -3.25 -3.48 2.37
N ILE A 75 -2.55 -4.41 3.04
CA ILE A 75 -3.11 -5.70 3.48
C ILE A 75 -4.29 -5.47 4.42
N GLY A 76 -4.12 -4.57 5.40
CA GLY A 76 -5.16 -4.22 6.37
C GLY A 76 -6.36 -3.51 5.72
N VAL A 77 -6.09 -2.61 4.77
CA VAL A 77 -7.13 -1.90 4.00
C VAL A 77 -7.99 -2.90 3.24
N CYS A 78 -7.35 -3.79 2.47
CA CYS A 78 -8.03 -4.82 1.71
C CYS A 78 -8.90 -5.71 2.60
N ARG A 79 -8.35 -6.14 3.74
CA ARG A 79 -9.07 -7.00 4.68
C ARG A 79 -10.29 -6.31 5.28
N VAL A 80 -10.13 -5.07 5.77
CA VAL A 80 -11.22 -4.37 6.45
C VAL A 80 -12.31 -3.96 5.47
N TYR A 81 -11.96 -3.40 4.30
CA TYR A 81 -12.97 -3.02 3.31
C TYR A 81 -13.65 -4.25 2.68
N GLY A 82 -12.93 -5.36 2.48
CA GLY A 82 -13.53 -6.61 2.00
C GLY A 82 -14.64 -7.10 2.94
N ARG A 83 -14.38 -7.13 4.25
CA ARG A 83 -15.39 -7.52 5.25
C ARG A 83 -16.51 -6.51 5.38
N LEU A 84 -16.21 -5.21 5.37
CA LEU A 84 -17.23 -4.15 5.42
C LEU A 84 -18.18 -4.23 4.21
N PHE A 85 -17.65 -4.46 3.01
CA PHE A 85 -18.47 -4.61 1.81
C PHE A 85 -19.31 -5.89 1.84
N ALA A 86 -18.75 -7.02 2.29
CA ALA A 86 -19.53 -8.24 2.50
C ALA A 86 -20.68 -8.01 3.49
N HIS A 87 -20.43 -7.30 4.58
CA HIS A 87 -21.45 -6.94 5.58
C HIS A 87 -22.56 -6.03 5.05
N LEU A 88 -22.23 -5.10 4.16
CA LEU A 88 -23.23 -4.27 3.48
C LEU A 88 -24.12 -5.09 2.54
N ALA A 89 -23.59 -6.16 1.93
CA ALA A 89 -24.34 -7.06 1.06
C ALA A 89 -25.26 -8.01 1.84
N ASP A 90 -24.75 -8.61 2.93
CA ASP A 90 -25.46 -9.67 3.67
C ASP A 90 -26.53 -9.14 4.65
N GLY A 91 -26.42 -7.88 5.09
CA GLY A 91 -27.38 -7.21 5.98
C GLY A 91 -27.50 -7.78 7.40
N ASN A 92 -26.87 -8.92 7.71
CA ASN A 92 -27.03 -9.66 8.98
C ASN A 92 -25.78 -9.60 9.88
N THR A 93 -25.12 -8.44 9.94
CA THR A 93 -23.87 -8.29 10.70
C THR A 93 -24.14 -8.25 12.20
N THR A 94 -23.54 -9.18 12.95
CA THR A 94 -23.65 -9.18 14.42
C THR A 94 -22.97 -7.96 15.04
N LEU A 95 -23.44 -7.53 16.22
CA LEU A 95 -22.81 -6.43 16.97
C LEU A 95 -21.33 -6.72 17.29
N ALA A 96 -20.98 -7.98 17.55
CA ALA A 96 -19.61 -8.39 17.85
C ALA A 96 -18.71 -8.25 16.61
N ALA A 97 -19.17 -8.71 15.44
CA ALA A 97 -18.46 -8.53 14.17
C ALA A 97 -18.27 -7.04 13.87
N LYS A 98 -19.33 -6.24 13.97
CA LYS A 98 -19.27 -4.78 13.78
C LYS A 98 -18.21 -4.11 14.67
N LYS A 99 -18.17 -4.44 15.98
CA LYS A 99 -17.14 -3.93 16.91
C LYS A 99 -15.72 -4.34 16.50
N SER A 100 -15.54 -5.58 16.05
CA SER A 100 -14.26 -6.08 15.58
C SER A 100 -13.78 -5.32 14.34
N GLU A 101 -14.66 -5.13 13.35
CA GLU A 101 -14.34 -4.36 12.14
C GLU A 101 -13.98 -2.92 12.45
N CYS A 102 -14.72 -2.27 13.35
CA CYS A 102 -14.42 -0.91 13.78
C CYS A 102 -13.06 -0.79 14.48
N LYS A 103 -12.68 -1.80 15.28
CA LYS A 103 -11.35 -1.85 15.91
C LYS A 103 -10.24 -1.98 14.86
N GLU A 104 -10.40 -2.88 13.89
CA GLU A 104 -9.40 -3.06 12.83
C GLU A 104 -9.33 -1.85 11.91
N LEU A 105 -10.46 -1.25 11.54
CA LEU A 105 -10.54 -0.02 10.76
C LEU A 105 -9.74 1.10 11.44
N LYS A 106 -9.96 1.31 12.75
CA LYS A 106 -9.23 2.31 13.54
C LYS A 106 -7.73 2.03 13.58
N GLN A 107 -7.34 0.77 13.75
CA GLN A 107 -5.94 0.35 13.79
C GLN A 107 -5.24 0.62 12.44
N VAL A 108 -5.80 0.14 11.34
CA VAL A 108 -5.23 0.29 9.99
C VAL A 108 -5.15 1.77 9.61
N ARG A 109 -6.23 2.53 9.86
CA ARG A 109 -6.23 4.00 9.68
C ARG A 109 -5.11 4.66 10.48
N GLY A 110 -4.97 4.31 11.76
CA GLY A 110 -3.94 4.88 12.64
C GLY A 110 -2.52 4.56 12.18
N ASN A 111 -2.32 3.43 11.53
CA ASN A 111 -1.03 3.03 10.96
C ASN A 111 -0.73 3.75 9.64
N LEU A 112 -1.72 3.85 8.73
CA LEU A 112 -1.58 4.61 7.49
C LEU A 112 -1.38 6.11 7.73
N ALA A 113 -1.97 6.66 8.78
CA ALA A 113 -1.78 8.07 9.16
C ALA A 113 -0.34 8.41 9.56
N LYS A 114 0.52 7.40 9.76
CA LYS A 114 1.97 7.57 9.99
C LYS A 114 2.78 7.52 8.69
N ALA A 115 2.11 7.54 7.53
CA ALA A 115 2.78 7.60 6.26
C ALA A 115 3.66 8.84 6.16
N THR A 116 4.80 8.68 5.52
CA THR A 116 5.80 9.71 5.29
C THR A 116 6.11 9.78 3.81
N ASP A 117 6.80 10.83 3.38
CA ASP A 117 7.27 10.93 2.01
C ASP A 117 8.16 9.74 1.62
N VAL A 118 8.02 9.33 0.36
CA VAL A 118 8.83 8.30 -0.28
C VAL A 118 9.47 8.95 -1.50
N ALA A 119 10.78 9.18 -1.44
CA ALA A 119 11.51 9.87 -2.50
C ALA A 119 11.39 9.15 -3.85
N GLU A 120 11.33 7.82 -3.83
CA GLU A 120 11.23 7.00 -5.04
C GLU A 120 9.84 7.02 -5.70
N GLU A 121 8.78 7.36 -4.96
CA GLU A 121 7.40 7.42 -5.47
C GLU A 121 6.59 8.47 -4.69
N PRO A 122 6.60 9.73 -5.14
CA PRO A 122 5.92 10.83 -4.47
C PRO A 122 4.41 10.66 -4.31
N ARG A 123 3.76 9.78 -5.08
CA ARG A 123 2.31 9.49 -4.94
C ARG A 123 2.00 8.68 -3.69
N ALA A 124 2.96 7.99 -3.08
CA ALA A 124 2.68 7.06 -1.99
C ALA A 124 2.03 7.75 -0.77
N LEU A 125 2.53 8.92 -0.38
CA LEU A 125 1.97 9.69 0.75
C LEU A 125 0.54 10.19 0.44
N PRO A 126 0.26 10.89 -0.69
CA PRO A 126 -1.09 11.28 -1.07
C PRO A 126 -2.09 10.11 -1.13
N VAL A 127 -1.67 8.94 -1.62
CA VAL A 127 -2.52 7.74 -1.66
C VAL A 127 -2.83 7.24 -0.25
N ALA A 128 -1.82 7.15 0.63
CA ALA A 128 -2.02 6.77 2.02
C ALA A 128 -2.96 7.74 2.75
N GLN A 129 -2.78 9.04 2.56
CA GLN A 129 -3.64 10.08 3.14
C GLN A 129 -5.08 9.99 2.61
N THR A 130 -5.26 9.71 1.32
CA THR A 130 -6.59 9.51 0.74
C THR A 130 -7.29 8.30 1.35
N LEU A 131 -6.57 7.18 1.55
CA LEU A 131 -7.11 6.02 2.25
C LEU A 131 -7.49 6.35 3.69
N VAL A 132 -6.68 7.13 4.41
CA VAL A 132 -7.03 7.60 5.77
C VAL A 132 -8.35 8.36 5.79
N VAL A 133 -8.56 9.29 4.85
CA VAL A 133 -9.81 10.06 4.74
C VAL A 133 -10.99 9.14 4.46
N LEU A 134 -10.85 8.19 3.53
CA LEU A 134 -11.91 7.22 3.23
C LEU A 134 -12.24 6.32 4.44
N MET A 135 -11.23 5.96 5.23
CA MET A 135 -11.41 5.16 6.44
C MET A 135 -12.07 5.95 7.57
N ASP A 136 -11.76 7.24 7.71
CA ASP A 136 -12.47 8.12 8.65
C ASP A 136 -13.94 8.26 8.25
N ALA A 137 -14.24 8.48 6.96
CA ALA A 137 -15.63 8.52 6.47
C ALA A 137 -16.37 7.20 6.70
N MET A 138 -15.73 6.06 6.43
CA MET A 138 -16.30 4.75 6.67
C MET A 138 -16.55 4.48 8.16
N ARG A 139 -15.64 4.95 9.04
CA ARG A 139 -15.83 4.86 10.49
C ARG A 139 -17.07 5.65 10.91
N ASP A 140 -17.24 6.87 10.42
CA ASP A 140 -18.35 7.73 10.85
C ASP A 140 -19.72 7.16 10.43
N VAL A 141 -19.77 6.39 9.33
CA VAL A 141 -20.97 5.67 8.88
C VAL A 141 -21.18 4.34 9.61
N TYR A 142 -20.10 3.57 9.78
CA TYR A 142 -20.19 2.17 10.20
C TYR A 142 -19.91 1.95 11.69
N CYS A 143 -19.27 2.89 12.38
CA CYS A 143 -18.78 2.72 13.75
C CYS A 143 -19.31 3.81 14.71
N PRO A 144 -20.64 3.85 14.96
CA PRO A 144 -21.23 4.74 15.95
C PRO A 144 -20.81 4.38 17.39
#